data_AF-H2Y1P3-F1
#
_entry.id   AF-H2Y1P3-F1
#
_cell.length_a   1.000
_cell.length_b   1.000
_cell.length_c   1.000
_cell.angle_alpha   90.00
_cell.angle_beta   90.00
_cell.angle_gamma   90.00
#
_symmetry.space_group_name_H-M   'P 1'
#
loop_
_entity.id
_entity.type
_entity.pdbx_description
1 polymer ?
#
loop_
_entity_poly.entity_id
_entity_poly.type
_entity_poly.pdbx_seq_one_letter_code
_entity_poly.pdbx_strand_id
1 'polypeptide(L)'
;MCGWRNALKYENVDDFNWKRGYGSNGKQKGSGTNDDHGGGGGYMYIKSKNRMNRTAKFLSRSLTTTSFTCFKFWYFMKGRNMGHAAVYLAKDRLHLDNSNNPLWNLRGHQGNAWRQAKVPLPPQKNSIIVIEAFDWKVGRSGNILLDDVSLNQVTGTNECQVQPSYAAPKP
;
A
#
# COMPACT_ATOMS: atom_id res chain seq x y z
N MET A 1 7.98 -3.82 -12.39
CA MET A 1 6.81 -3.35 -11.61
C MET A 1 6.16 -2.28 -12.46
N CYS A 2 4.87 -2.41 -12.76
CA CYS A 2 4.11 -1.66 -13.79
C CYS A 2 4.11 -0.13 -13.61
N GLY A 3 5.27 0.52 -13.66
CA GLY A 3 5.47 1.96 -13.41
C GLY A 3 5.64 2.36 -11.93
N TRP A 4 5.42 1.45 -10.98
CA TRP A 4 5.57 1.74 -9.55
C TRP A 4 7.04 1.75 -9.11
N ARG A 5 7.38 2.62 -8.15
CA ARG A 5 8.73 2.74 -7.60
C ARG A 5 8.73 3.09 -6.12
N ASN A 6 9.84 2.82 -5.44
CA ASN A 6 10.11 3.41 -4.13
C ASN A 6 10.29 4.94 -4.26
N ALA A 7 10.02 5.66 -3.18
CA ALA A 7 10.47 7.04 -3.06
C ALA A 7 12.00 7.11 -3.13
N LEU A 8 12.51 8.21 -3.67
CA LEU A 8 13.93 8.44 -3.85
C LEU A 8 14.46 9.25 -2.67
N LYS A 9 15.71 9.02 -2.31
CA LYS A 9 16.35 9.68 -1.16
C LYS A 9 16.24 11.20 -1.20
N TYR A 10 16.36 11.81 -2.38
CA TYR A 10 16.27 13.27 -2.55
C TYR A 10 14.84 13.81 -2.45
N GLU A 11 13.81 12.95 -2.51
CA GLU A 11 12.42 13.36 -2.27
C GLU A 11 12.14 13.52 -0.77
N ASN A 12 12.96 12.92 0.10
CA ASN A 12 12.93 13.06 1.56
C ASN A 12 11.52 12.87 2.18
N VAL A 13 10.77 11.90 1.67
CA VAL A 13 9.38 11.63 2.08
C VAL A 13 9.19 10.32 2.83
N ASP A 14 10.23 9.48 2.90
CA ASP A 14 10.23 8.23 3.62
C ASP A 14 11.63 7.88 4.17
N ASP A 15 11.69 6.83 4.98
CA ASP A 15 12.89 6.41 5.71
C ASP A 15 13.53 5.15 5.12
N PHE A 16 12.73 4.31 4.44
CA PHE A 16 13.19 3.04 3.90
C PHE A 16 12.28 2.52 2.78
N ASN A 17 12.78 1.51 2.05
CA ASN A 17 12.14 1.04 0.83
C ASN A 17 11.35 -0.27 1.02
N TRP A 18 10.28 -0.38 0.23
CA TRP A 18 9.61 -1.64 -0.08
C TRP A 18 10.55 -2.60 -0.78
N LYS A 19 10.47 -3.87 -0.40
CA LYS A 19 11.28 -4.94 -0.98
C LYS A 19 10.39 -5.87 -1.80
N ARG A 20 10.94 -6.40 -2.90
CA ARG A 20 10.26 -7.43 -3.69
C ARG A 20 10.52 -8.80 -3.08
N GLY A 21 9.48 -9.62 -2.95
CA GLY A 21 9.55 -11.03 -2.58
C GLY A 21 8.88 -11.90 -3.64
N TYR A 22 9.03 -13.22 -3.52
CA TYR A 22 8.43 -14.21 -4.42
C TYR A 22 7.92 -15.43 -3.64
N GLY A 23 6.94 -16.14 -4.20
CA GLY A 23 6.39 -17.40 -3.69
C GLY A 23 7.38 -18.57 -3.66
N SER A 24 6.91 -19.73 -3.17
CA SER A 24 7.73 -20.89 -2.79
C SER A 24 8.51 -21.56 -3.93
N ASN A 25 8.12 -21.36 -5.19
CA ASN A 25 8.81 -21.94 -6.36
C ASN A 25 9.72 -20.96 -7.14
N GLY A 26 10.24 -19.92 -6.47
CA GLY A 26 11.26 -19.03 -7.04
C GLY A 26 12.00 -18.14 -6.03
N LYS A 27 12.18 -18.65 -4.80
CA LYS A 27 12.88 -18.11 -3.61
C LYS A 27 13.37 -16.63 -3.61
N GLN A 28 12.67 -15.80 -2.81
CA GLN A 28 13.27 -15.30 -1.56
C GLN A 28 12.23 -15.05 -0.45
N LYS A 29 12.49 -15.59 0.77
CA LYS A 29 11.61 -15.59 1.95
C LYS A 29 11.48 -14.20 2.60
N GLY A 30 10.30 -13.58 2.42
CA GLY A 30 9.93 -12.28 2.97
C GLY A 30 9.04 -12.31 4.23
N SER A 31 8.21 -13.33 4.41
CA SER A 31 7.06 -13.19 5.34
C SER A 31 6.77 -14.42 6.22
N GLY A 32 7.23 -15.62 5.84
CA GLY A 32 6.82 -16.85 6.50
C GLY A 32 5.37 -17.26 6.20
N THR A 33 4.72 -16.60 5.24
CA THR A 33 3.42 -16.96 4.68
C THR A 33 3.68 -17.76 3.41
N ASN A 34 3.17 -18.99 3.36
CA ASN A 34 3.49 -19.94 2.28
C ASN A 34 2.80 -19.66 0.95
N ASP A 35 1.94 -18.65 0.84
CA ASP A 35 1.29 -18.29 -0.41
C ASP A 35 1.36 -16.79 -0.65
N ASP A 36 2.03 -16.41 -1.73
CA ASP A 36 1.67 -15.23 -2.52
C ASP A 36 0.23 -15.37 -3.04
N HIS A 37 -0.40 -14.28 -3.46
CA HIS A 37 -1.81 -14.28 -3.88
C HIS A 37 -2.10 -15.12 -5.16
N GLY A 38 -1.10 -15.83 -5.72
CA GLY A 38 -1.27 -16.73 -6.87
C GLY A 38 -0.32 -17.95 -6.94
N GLY A 39 0.36 -18.33 -5.85
CA GLY A 39 1.20 -19.55 -5.77
C GLY A 39 2.52 -19.57 -6.57
N GLY A 40 2.97 -18.44 -7.13
CA GLY A 40 4.22 -18.33 -7.90
C GLY A 40 4.62 -16.92 -8.36
N GLY A 41 3.81 -15.90 -8.04
CA GLY A 41 4.02 -14.49 -8.35
C GLY A 41 4.96 -13.77 -7.39
N GLY A 42 5.13 -12.46 -7.61
CA GLY A 42 6.01 -11.61 -6.81
C GLY A 42 5.27 -10.46 -6.16
N TYR A 43 5.41 -10.32 -4.85
CA TYR A 43 4.76 -9.29 -4.03
C TYR A 43 5.76 -8.23 -3.57
N MET A 44 5.24 -7.10 -3.09
CA MET A 44 6.01 -6.10 -2.35
C MET A 44 5.81 -6.29 -0.85
N TYR A 45 6.86 -6.12 -0.05
CA TYR A 45 6.77 -6.29 1.38
C TYR A 45 7.65 -5.35 2.19
N ILE A 46 7.20 -5.13 3.42
CA ILE A 46 7.92 -4.49 4.52
C ILE A 46 8.04 -5.50 5.65
N LYS A 47 9.29 -5.76 6.07
CA LYS A 47 9.59 -6.48 7.31
C LYS A 47 9.75 -5.46 8.44
N SER A 48 8.89 -5.51 9.45
CA SER A 48 9.13 -4.82 10.72
C SER A 48 10.33 -5.48 11.43
N LYS A 49 11.50 -4.86 11.34
CA LYS A 49 12.71 -5.25 12.08
C LYS A 49 13.33 -4.00 12.69
N ASN A 50 13.06 -3.74 13.97
CA ASN A 50 13.64 -2.61 14.73
C ASN A 50 13.46 -1.24 14.05
N ARG A 51 12.33 -1.01 13.38
CA ARG A 51 12.03 0.22 12.63
C ARG A 51 11.01 1.07 13.38
N MET A 52 11.38 1.59 14.55
CA MET A 52 10.49 2.50 15.27
C MET A 52 10.26 3.77 14.46
N ASN A 53 8.99 4.16 14.30
CA ASN A 53 8.60 5.43 13.71
C ASN A 53 9.27 5.68 12.35
N ARG A 54 9.27 4.65 11.51
CA ARG A 54 9.80 4.74 10.15
C ARG A 54 8.69 4.53 9.13
N THR A 55 8.81 5.24 8.02
CA THR A 55 7.87 5.23 6.91
C THR A 55 8.53 4.66 5.65
N ALA A 56 7.75 3.98 4.82
CA ALA A 56 8.13 3.57 3.46
C ALA A 56 7.02 3.94 2.47
N LYS A 57 7.37 4.57 1.36
CA LYS A 57 6.40 5.02 0.35
C LYS A 57 6.64 4.35 -1.00
N PHE A 58 5.57 3.79 -1.56
CA PHE A 58 5.55 3.19 -2.90
C PHE A 58 4.65 4.03 -3.81
N LEU A 59 5.23 4.53 -4.89
CA LEU A 59 4.68 5.59 -5.71
C LEU A 59 4.28 5.04 -7.08
N SER A 60 3.09 5.38 -7.54
CA SER A 60 2.67 5.11 -8.92
C SER A 60 3.38 6.04 -9.91
N ARG A 61 3.15 5.80 -11.21
CA ARG A 61 3.34 6.86 -12.21
C ARG A 61 2.33 7.97 -11.99
N SER A 62 2.60 9.14 -12.56
CA SER A 62 1.61 10.20 -12.68
C SER A 62 0.40 9.67 -13.43
N LEU A 63 -0.79 9.92 -12.87
CA LEU A 63 -2.08 9.46 -13.32
C LEU A 63 -2.96 10.68 -13.60
N THR A 64 -3.65 10.63 -14.73
CA THR A 64 -4.73 11.54 -15.06
C THR A 64 -5.96 10.72 -15.39
N THR A 65 -7.07 10.95 -14.69
CA THR A 65 -8.35 10.29 -14.98
C THR A 65 -9.46 11.34 -15.07
N THR A 66 -10.39 11.11 -16.00
CA THR A 66 -11.54 11.99 -16.25
C THR A 66 -12.81 11.53 -15.54
N SER A 67 -12.79 10.33 -14.95
CA SER A 67 -13.91 9.69 -14.25
C SER A 67 -13.43 9.09 -12.93
N PHE A 68 -14.36 8.75 -12.05
CA PHE A 68 -14.03 8.01 -10.84
C PHE A 68 -13.28 6.73 -11.19
N THR A 69 -12.23 6.43 -10.44
CA THR A 69 -11.40 5.25 -10.66
C THR A 69 -11.29 4.45 -9.37
N CYS A 70 -11.55 3.15 -9.46
CA CYS A 70 -11.36 2.24 -8.36
C CYS A 70 -9.93 1.71 -8.36
N PHE A 71 -9.13 2.17 -7.40
CA PHE A 71 -7.82 1.59 -7.13
C PHE A 71 -7.97 0.37 -6.25
N LYS A 72 -7.46 -0.77 -6.72
CA LYS A 72 -7.53 -2.05 -6.01
C LYS A 72 -6.13 -2.62 -5.85
N PHE A 73 -5.91 -3.29 -4.73
CA PHE A 73 -4.70 -4.04 -4.48
C PHE A 73 -4.99 -5.12 -3.45
N TRP A 74 -4.20 -6.18 -3.47
CA TRP A 74 -4.24 -7.21 -2.44
C TRP A 74 -3.24 -6.87 -1.35
N TYR A 75 -3.63 -7.11 -0.10
CA TYR A 75 -2.79 -6.88 1.06
C TYR A 75 -2.82 -8.07 2.02
N PHE A 76 -1.71 -8.25 2.73
CA PHE A 76 -1.59 -9.18 3.85
C PHE A 76 -0.92 -8.46 5.02
N MET A 77 -1.61 -8.40 6.17
CA MET A 77 -1.14 -7.70 7.36
C MET A 77 -1.27 -8.58 8.60
N LYS A 78 -0.17 -9.28 8.94
CA LYS A 78 -0.08 -10.19 10.09
C LYS A 78 1.07 -9.86 11.01
N GLY A 79 0.77 -9.80 12.31
CA GLY A 79 1.75 -9.47 13.33
C GLY A 79 1.10 -8.81 14.54
N ARG A 80 1.84 -8.76 15.65
CA ARG A 80 1.42 -8.02 16.86
C ARG A 80 2.05 -6.64 16.83
N ASN A 81 1.33 -5.60 17.27
CA ASN A 81 1.80 -4.21 17.32
C ASN A 81 2.32 -3.68 15.97
N MET A 82 1.67 -4.06 14.87
CA MET A 82 1.98 -3.52 13.55
C MET A 82 1.56 -2.05 13.47
N GLY A 83 2.26 -1.29 12.61
CA GLY A 83 1.85 0.05 12.24
C GLY A 83 0.58 0.10 11.37
N HIS A 84 0.53 1.04 10.43
CA HIS A 84 -0.54 1.14 9.45
C HIS A 84 -0.05 1.01 8.01
N ALA A 85 -0.98 0.69 7.13
CA ALA A 85 -0.85 0.94 5.71
C ALA A 85 -1.86 2.03 5.33
N ALA A 86 -1.45 3.00 4.51
CA ALA A 86 -2.32 4.06 4.05
C ALA A 86 -2.18 4.30 2.55
N VAL A 87 -3.23 4.83 1.94
CA VAL A 87 -3.23 5.28 0.54
C VAL A 87 -3.71 6.72 0.50
N TYR A 88 -3.00 7.56 -0.23
CA TYR A 88 -3.40 8.93 -0.50
C TYR A 88 -3.02 9.35 -1.91
N LEU A 89 -3.62 10.45 -2.38
CA LEU A 89 -3.29 11.09 -3.65
C LEU A 89 -2.37 12.29 -3.37
N ALA A 90 -1.17 12.24 -3.94
CA ALA A 90 -0.23 13.34 -4.00
C ALA A 90 -0.48 14.17 -5.27
N LYS A 91 -0.40 15.50 -5.17
CA LYS A 91 -0.65 16.41 -6.30
C LYS A 91 0.37 16.22 -7.41
N ASP A 92 1.64 16.03 -7.05
CA ASP A 92 2.77 15.82 -7.95
C ASP A 92 3.97 15.24 -7.15
N ARG A 93 5.16 15.19 -7.78
CA ARG A 93 6.39 14.66 -7.16
C ARG A 93 7.00 15.53 -6.08
N LEU A 94 6.64 16.81 -6.00
CA LEU A 94 7.11 17.72 -4.96
C LEU A 94 6.20 17.66 -3.71
N HIS A 95 4.99 17.12 -3.85
CA HIS A 95 3.97 17.05 -2.80
C HIS A 95 3.60 15.59 -2.45
N LEU A 96 4.62 14.75 -2.26
CA LEU A 96 4.47 13.30 -1.99
C LEU A 96 4.06 12.97 -0.55
N ASP A 97 4.00 13.96 0.34
CA ASP A 97 3.45 13.80 1.68
C ASP A 97 2.06 14.41 1.77
N ASN A 98 1.07 13.55 2.01
CA ASN A 98 -0.31 13.92 2.29
C ASN A 98 -0.88 12.97 3.37
N SER A 99 -0.03 12.58 4.31
CA SER A 99 -0.34 11.63 5.39
C SER A 99 -1.52 12.07 6.27
N ASN A 100 -1.83 13.37 6.31
CA ASN A 100 -2.97 13.93 7.05
C ASN A 100 -4.33 13.67 6.36
N ASN A 101 -4.36 13.43 5.05
CA ASN A 101 -5.60 13.22 4.30
C ASN A 101 -5.57 11.88 3.53
N PRO A 102 -5.52 10.74 4.22
CA PRO A 102 -5.60 9.45 3.57
C PRO A 102 -6.96 9.25 2.90
N LEU A 103 -6.98 8.55 1.77
CA LEU A 103 -8.20 8.01 1.14
C LEU A 103 -8.55 6.63 1.70
N TRP A 104 -7.56 5.96 2.28
CA TRP A 104 -7.67 4.65 2.91
C TRP A 104 -6.58 4.54 3.97
N ASN A 105 -6.91 4.05 5.17
CA ASN A 105 -5.96 3.87 6.27
C ASN A 105 -6.33 2.64 7.10
N LEU A 106 -5.48 1.62 7.06
CA LEU A 106 -5.69 0.35 7.75
C LEU A 106 -4.62 0.11 8.81
N ARG A 107 -5.05 -0.12 10.04
CA ARG A 107 -4.18 -0.20 11.22
C ARG A 107 -4.08 -1.60 11.77
N GLY A 108 -2.88 -2.03 12.14
CA GLY A 108 -2.69 -3.24 12.93
C GLY A 108 -2.99 -4.55 12.19
N HIS A 109 -3.25 -5.60 12.96
CA HIS A 109 -3.46 -6.96 12.47
C HIS A 109 -4.80 -7.13 11.72
N GLN A 110 -4.78 -7.80 10.57
CA GLN A 110 -5.96 -8.03 9.72
C GLN A 110 -6.32 -9.51 9.53
N GLY A 111 -5.71 -10.40 10.30
CA GLY A 111 -5.85 -11.86 10.15
C GLY A 111 -4.71 -12.51 9.37
N ASN A 112 -4.85 -13.82 9.15
CA ASN A 112 -3.89 -14.65 8.43
C ASN A 112 -4.40 -14.98 7.01
N ALA A 113 -4.82 -13.97 6.25
CA ALA A 113 -5.33 -14.15 4.90
C ALA A 113 -5.03 -12.92 4.06
N TRP A 114 -4.86 -13.13 2.75
CA TRP A 114 -4.88 -12.05 1.78
C TRP A 114 -6.28 -11.46 1.72
N ARG A 115 -6.35 -10.12 1.63
CA ARG A 115 -7.59 -9.38 1.52
C ARG A 115 -7.43 -8.34 0.43
N GLN A 116 -8.53 -7.99 -0.24
CA GLN A 116 -8.51 -6.98 -1.27
C GLN A 116 -8.91 -5.62 -0.67
N ALA A 117 -8.08 -4.62 -0.92
CA ALA A 117 -8.42 -3.23 -0.69
C ALA A 117 -9.10 -2.63 -1.93
N LYS A 118 -10.06 -1.75 -1.70
CA LYS A 118 -10.68 -0.89 -2.72
C LYS A 118 -10.60 0.54 -2.23
N VAL A 119 -10.11 1.44 -3.07
CA VAL A 119 -9.91 2.85 -2.77
C VAL A 119 -10.53 3.67 -3.92
N PRO A 120 -11.66 4.37 -3.70
CA PRO A 120 -12.20 5.26 -4.70
C PRO A 120 -11.28 6.47 -4.89
N LEU A 121 -10.91 6.73 -6.13
CA LEU A 121 -10.16 7.90 -6.54
C LEU A 121 -11.09 8.86 -7.28
N PRO A 122 -11.20 10.13 -6.85
CA PRO A 122 -11.91 11.14 -7.63
C PRO A 122 -11.14 11.44 -8.93
N PRO A 123 -11.80 12.01 -9.96
CA PRO A 123 -11.12 12.54 -11.14
C PRO A 123 -9.99 13.50 -10.73
N GLN A 124 -8.83 13.33 -11.35
CA GLN A 124 -7.59 13.97 -10.95
C GLN A 124 -6.65 14.10 -12.13
N LYS A 125 -5.76 15.09 -12.09
CA LYS A 125 -4.79 15.38 -13.14
C LYS A 125 -3.39 15.38 -12.57
N ASN A 126 -2.47 14.70 -13.26
CA ASN A 126 -1.05 14.64 -12.94
C ASN A 126 -0.71 14.12 -11.53
N SER A 127 -1.64 13.43 -10.87
CA SER A 127 -1.49 13.03 -9.46
C SER A 127 -0.76 11.69 -9.32
N ILE A 128 -0.24 11.41 -8.13
CA ILE A 128 0.49 10.18 -7.82
C ILE A 128 -0.24 9.45 -6.70
N ILE A 129 -0.53 8.17 -6.90
CA ILE A 129 -1.01 7.31 -5.82
C ILE A 129 0.21 6.96 -4.96
N VAL A 130 0.09 7.19 -3.66
CA VAL A 130 1.12 6.83 -2.69
C VAL A 130 0.57 5.76 -1.78
N ILE A 131 1.25 4.61 -1.73
CA ILE A 131 1.00 3.58 -0.73
C ILE A 131 2.08 3.71 0.34
N GLU A 132 1.65 4.05 1.55
CA GLU A 132 2.48 4.21 2.72
C GLU A 132 2.42 2.97 3.60
N ALA A 133 3.56 2.55 4.13
CA ALA A 133 3.64 1.68 5.30
C ALA A 133 4.38 2.42 6.41
N PHE A 134 3.79 2.41 7.60
CA PHE A 134 4.37 2.96 8.82
C PHE A 134 4.59 1.84 9.84
N ASP A 135 5.59 1.97 10.70
CA ASP A 135 5.87 1.02 11.78
C ASP A 135 5.92 1.74 13.15
N TRP A 136 4.98 1.41 14.06
CA TRP A 136 4.81 2.09 15.36
C TRP A 136 5.76 1.64 16.47
N LYS A 137 6.36 0.43 16.43
CA LYS A 137 7.06 -0.10 17.61
C LYS A 137 8.34 -0.89 17.30
N VAL A 138 9.34 -0.74 18.18
CA VAL A 138 10.54 -1.61 18.19
C VAL A 138 10.18 -3.00 18.70
N GLY A 139 10.82 -4.02 18.13
CA GLY A 139 11.05 -5.29 18.82
C GLY A 139 10.09 -6.44 18.53
N ARG A 140 9.13 -6.34 17.60
CA ARG A 140 8.29 -7.51 17.22
C ARG A 140 7.92 -7.56 15.73
N SER A 141 7.65 -8.78 15.28
CA SER A 141 7.42 -9.20 13.89
C SER A 141 6.03 -8.82 13.39
N GLY A 142 6.00 -7.99 12.35
CA GLY A 142 4.85 -7.74 11.50
C GLY A 142 5.30 -7.63 10.05
N ASN A 143 4.52 -8.19 9.13
CA ASN A 143 4.77 -8.01 7.70
C ASN A 143 3.55 -7.35 7.06
N ILE A 144 3.80 -6.26 6.34
CA ILE A 144 2.84 -5.69 5.40
C ILE A 144 3.28 -6.13 4.03
N LEU A 145 2.43 -6.88 3.33
CA LEU A 145 2.65 -7.29 1.95
C LEU A 145 1.56 -6.68 1.08
N LEU A 146 1.92 -6.37 -0.15
CA LEU A 146 1.05 -5.86 -1.20
C LEU A 146 1.28 -6.65 -2.47
N ASP A 147 0.20 -6.93 -3.19
CA ASP A 147 0.25 -7.59 -4.49
C ASP A 147 -0.87 -7.10 -5.42
N ASP A 148 -0.80 -7.45 -6.70
CA ASP A 148 -1.90 -7.33 -7.66
C ASP A 148 -2.62 -5.97 -7.65
N VAL A 149 -1.85 -4.92 -7.94
CA VAL A 149 -2.38 -3.54 -8.08
C VAL A 149 -3.11 -3.36 -9.40
N SER A 150 -4.32 -2.77 -9.36
CA SER A 150 -5.11 -2.47 -10.56
C SER A 150 -5.90 -1.17 -10.44
N LEU A 151 -6.18 -0.55 -11.58
CA LEU A 151 -7.04 0.62 -11.70
C LEU A 151 -8.19 0.29 -12.65
N ASN A 152 -9.43 0.49 -12.22
CA ASN A 152 -10.62 0.32 -13.06
C ASN A 152 -11.44 1.60 -13.02
N GLN A 153 -11.73 2.19 -14.18
CA GLN A 153 -12.69 3.29 -14.25
C GLN A 153 -14.08 2.79 -13.83
N VAL A 154 -14.81 3.65 -13.12
CA VAL A 154 -16.16 3.38 -12.62
C VAL A 154 -17.05 4.57 -12.92
N THR A 155 -18.35 4.33 -13.10
CA THR A 155 -19.30 5.39 -13.50
C THR A 155 -19.78 6.25 -12.32
N GLY A 156 -19.57 5.77 -11.09
CA GLY A 156 -19.88 6.49 -9.85
C GLY A 156 -19.26 5.85 -8.62
N THR A 157 -19.32 6.54 -7.48
CA THR A 157 -18.71 6.09 -6.21
C THR A 157 -19.35 4.79 -5.70
N ASN A 158 -20.62 4.53 -6.00
CA ASN A 158 -21.34 3.33 -5.58
C ASN A 158 -20.70 2.01 -6.09
N GLU A 159 -19.98 2.07 -7.22
CA GLU A 159 -19.27 0.91 -7.79
C GLU A 159 -17.91 0.64 -7.12
N CYS A 160 -17.39 1.62 -6.35
CA CYS A 160 -16.13 1.51 -5.63
C CYS A 160 -16.23 2.10 -4.23
N GLN A 161 -16.67 1.29 -3.28
CA GLN A 161 -16.67 1.65 -1.87
C GLN A 161 -15.34 1.26 -1.23
N VAL A 162 -14.89 2.06 -0.24
CA VAL A 162 -13.68 1.75 0.53
C VAL A 162 -13.80 0.35 1.12
N GLN A 163 -12.80 -0.49 0.85
CA GLN A 163 -12.71 -1.83 1.45
C GLN A 163 -11.34 -2.05 2.12
N PRO A 164 -11.31 -2.61 3.35
CA PRO A 164 -12.47 -2.84 4.20
C PRO A 164 -13.10 -1.50 4.64
N SER A 165 -14.39 -1.48 4.96
CA SER A 165 -15.12 -0.23 5.25
C SER A 165 -14.53 0.57 6.42
N TYR A 166 -13.99 -0.11 7.43
CA TYR A 166 -13.32 0.52 8.58
C TYR A 166 -11.92 1.10 8.26
N ALA A 167 -11.44 0.95 7.01
CA ALA A 167 -10.27 1.66 6.51
C ALA A 167 -10.61 3.04 5.94
N ALA A 168 -11.89 3.43 5.92
CA ALA A 168 -12.31 4.72 5.42
C ALA A 168 -11.68 5.85 6.25
N PRO A 169 -11.38 7.00 5.63
CA PRO A 169 -10.90 8.17 6.34
C PRO A 169 -11.91 8.55 7.42
N LYS A 170 -11.43 8.84 8.64
CA LYS A 170 -12.31 9.36 9.67
C LYS A 170 -12.63 10.84 9.36
N PRO A 171 -13.87 11.30 9.59
CA PRO A 171 -14.21 12.72 9.48
C PRO A 171 -13.34 13.59 10.38
#